data_AF-A0A5P9XSD1-F1
#
_entry.id   AF-A0A5P9XSD1-F1
#
_cell.length_a   1.000
_cell.length_b   1.000
_cell.length_c   1.000
_cell.angle_alpha   90.00
_cell.angle_beta   90.00
_cell.angle_gamma   90.00
#
_symmetry.space_group_name_H-M   'P 1'
#
loop_
_entity.id
_entity.type
_entity.pdbx_description
1 polymer ?
#
loop_
_entity_poly.entity_id
_entity_poly.type
_entity_poly.pdbx_seq_one_letter_code
_entity_poly.pdbx_strand_id
1 'polypeptide(L)'
;MPSPIIKLQDSNGFTLIELMIVIAIIGILAAIAIPQYFAYIETAKAQTVSGNLKMALDAVTNAFAASNNNVTTDIYNTLNGASAHDVADPVYGSGTPAFVAKTGVQTGQCGQVLVDAATISQAGPQQVTVMVSITGCTGNLATAIANACSAEGFIHAATPTGVIITQNGKVTP
;
A
#
# COMPACT_ATOMS: atom_id res chain seq x y z
N MET A 1 69.35 -9.97 37.01
CA MET A 1 68.04 -10.63 36.96
C MET A 1 67.01 -9.53 36.71
N PRO A 2 66.26 -9.53 35.59
CA PRO A 2 65.31 -8.46 35.29
C PRO A 2 64.02 -8.66 36.09
N SER A 3 63.54 -7.60 36.74
CA SER A 3 62.28 -7.58 37.48
C SER A 3 61.09 -7.61 36.52
N PRO A 4 60.04 -8.42 36.77
CA PRO A 4 58.86 -8.45 35.92
C PRO A 4 58.00 -7.19 36.12
N ILE A 5 57.68 -6.50 35.02
CA ILE A 5 56.77 -5.35 35.01
C ILE A 5 55.34 -5.91 35.00
N ILE A 6 54.64 -5.79 36.13
CA ILE A 6 53.22 -6.12 36.23
C ILE A 6 52.45 -5.01 35.50
N LYS A 7 51.90 -5.33 34.32
CA LYS A 7 50.93 -4.48 33.62
C LYS A 7 49.64 -4.48 34.43
N LEU A 8 49.35 -3.37 35.11
CA LEU A 8 48.05 -3.10 35.72
C LEU A 8 47.02 -3.02 34.59
N GLN A 9 46.15 -4.02 34.51
CA GLN A 9 45.08 -4.06 33.53
C GLN A 9 43.89 -3.29 34.12
N ASP A 10 43.65 -2.07 33.61
CA ASP A 10 42.53 -1.22 34.00
C ASP A 10 41.20 -1.98 33.81
N SER A 11 40.59 -2.37 34.91
CA SER A 11 39.30 -3.06 34.94
C SER A 11 38.18 -2.02 34.94
N ASN A 12 38.05 -1.28 33.83
CA ASN A 12 36.96 -0.35 33.60
C ASN A 12 35.68 -1.14 33.25
N GLY A 13 35.02 -1.67 34.27
CA GLY A 13 33.69 -2.30 34.16
C GLY A 13 32.57 -1.26 34.17
N PHE A 14 31.52 -1.50 33.38
CA PHE A 14 30.29 -0.70 33.36
C PHE A 14 29.60 -0.80 34.73
N THR A 15 29.20 0.31 35.33
CA THR A 15 28.49 0.31 36.62
C THR A 15 27.03 -0.07 36.45
N LEU A 16 26.44 -0.71 37.47
CA LEU A 16 25.00 -1.02 37.49
C LEU A 16 24.14 0.25 37.41
N ILE A 17 24.64 1.37 37.96
CA ILE A 17 23.93 2.64 37.90
C ILE A 17 23.95 3.25 36.49
N GLU A 18 25.06 3.12 35.76
CA GLU A 18 25.11 3.51 34.33
C GLU A 18 24.09 2.71 33.52
N LEU A 19 23.99 1.40 33.75
CA LEU A 19 23.01 0.57 33.06
C LEU A 19 21.57 0.95 33.42
N MET A 20 21.29 1.27 34.69
CA MET A 20 19.96 1.71 35.15
C MET A 20 19.51 3.04 34.53
N ILE A 21 20.42 4.00 34.38
CA ILE A 21 20.09 5.29 33.75
C ILE A 21 19.85 5.09 32.25
N VAL A 22 20.64 4.24 31.59
CA VAL A 22 20.48 3.95 30.15
C VAL A 22 19.10 3.34 29.87
N ILE A 23 18.66 2.34 30.64
CA ILE A 23 17.33 1.74 30.44
C ILE A 23 16.20 2.73 30.74
N ALA A 24 16.38 3.63 31.71
CA ALA A 24 15.38 4.65 32.03
C ALA A 24 15.21 5.65 30.87
N ILE A 25 16.31 6.10 30.28
CA ILE A 25 16.28 7.00 29.11
C ILE A 25 15.68 6.29 27.90
N ILE A 26 16.10 5.05 27.61
CA ILE A 26 15.53 4.25 26.50
C ILE A 26 14.02 4.06 26.70
N GLY A 27 13.56 3.80 27.92
CA GLY A 27 12.14 3.66 28.24
C GLY A 27 11.32 4.91 27.91
N ILE A 28 11.82 6.10 28.26
CA ILE A 28 11.16 7.39 27.94
C ILE A 28 11.11 7.61 26.43
N LEU A 29 12.21 7.38 25.73
CA LEU A 29 12.27 7.54 24.27
C LEU A 29 11.33 6.56 23.56
N ALA A 30 11.30 5.29 23.99
CA ALA A 30 10.44 4.27 23.42
C ALA A 30 8.95 4.59 23.58
N ALA A 31 8.54 5.14 24.73
CA ALA A 31 7.15 5.50 24.98
C ALA A 31 6.60 6.55 23.99
N ILE A 32 7.45 7.48 23.52
CA ILE A 32 7.08 8.50 22.54
C ILE A 32 7.26 7.98 21.11
N ALA A 33 8.36 7.28 20.84
CA ALA A 33 8.75 6.87 19.49
C ALA A 33 7.85 5.77 18.92
N ILE A 34 7.46 4.78 19.74
CA ILE A 34 6.66 3.62 19.29
C ILE A 34 5.30 4.03 18.67
N PRO A 35 4.44 4.82 19.34
CA PRO A 35 3.15 5.20 18.75
C PRO A 35 3.30 6.05 17.48
N GLN A 36 4.30 6.95 17.43
CA GLN A 36 4.59 7.75 16.24
C GLN A 36 5.06 6.89 15.07
N TYR A 37 5.89 5.89 15.34
CA TYR A 37 6.39 4.96 14.32
C TYR A 37 5.26 4.15 13.68
N PHE A 38 4.29 3.66 14.46
CA PHE A 38 3.14 2.94 13.91
C PHE A 38 2.28 3.83 13.01
N ALA A 39 2.00 5.07 13.41
CA ALA A 39 1.24 6.02 12.58
C ALA A 39 1.99 6.36 11.28
N TYR A 40 3.32 6.46 11.32
CA TYR A 40 4.14 6.66 10.13
C TYR A 40 4.04 5.47 9.16
N ILE A 41 4.12 4.23 9.65
CA ILE A 41 3.95 3.04 8.83
C ILE A 41 2.55 2.99 8.20
N GLU A 42 1.48 3.25 8.97
CA GLU A 42 0.11 3.28 8.44
C GLU A 42 -0.03 4.31 7.31
N THR A 43 0.56 5.49 7.49
CA THR A 43 0.55 6.54 6.45
C THR A 43 1.32 6.09 5.21
N ALA A 44 2.50 5.50 5.36
CA ALA A 44 3.30 4.99 4.24
C ALA A 44 2.57 3.89 3.45
N LYS A 45 1.88 2.99 4.16
CA LYS A 45 1.01 1.97 3.55
C LYS A 45 -0.13 2.61 2.77
N ALA A 46 -0.82 3.60 3.36
CA ALA A 46 -1.90 4.31 2.68
C ALA A 46 -1.45 5.01 1.39
N GLN A 47 -0.25 5.61 1.39
CA GLN A 47 0.35 6.24 0.19
C GLN A 47 0.71 5.21 -0.90
N THR A 48 1.13 4.01 -0.49
CA THR A 48 1.38 2.92 -1.45
C THR A 48 0.09 2.49 -2.14
N VAL A 49 -0.99 2.38 -1.36
CA VAL A 49 -2.33 2.02 -1.89
C VAL A 49 -2.87 3.10 -2.84
N SER A 50 -2.73 4.38 -2.50
CA SER A 50 -3.15 5.47 -3.40
C SER A 50 -2.33 5.50 -4.69
N GLY A 51 -1.03 5.21 -4.62
CA GLY A 51 -0.18 5.02 -5.80
C GLY A 51 -0.67 3.87 -6.70
N ASN A 52 -1.02 2.72 -6.12
CA ASN A 52 -1.57 1.59 -6.86
C ASN A 52 -2.92 1.95 -7.51
N LEU A 53 -3.81 2.65 -6.78
CA LEU A 53 -5.07 3.13 -7.35
C LEU A 53 -4.82 3.97 -8.60
N LYS A 54 -3.87 4.90 -8.55
CA LYS A 54 -3.49 5.74 -9.69
C LYS A 54 -3.01 4.92 -10.88
N MET A 55 -2.18 3.90 -10.64
CA MET A 55 -1.74 2.99 -11.69
C MET A 55 -2.91 2.25 -12.34
N ALA A 56 -3.89 1.78 -11.57
CA ALA A 56 -5.09 1.14 -12.09
C ALA A 56 -5.94 2.09 -12.95
N LEU A 57 -6.13 3.33 -12.49
CA LEU A 57 -6.87 4.36 -13.24
C LEU A 57 -6.19 4.68 -14.58
N ASP A 58 -4.86 4.84 -14.56
CA ASP A 58 -4.07 5.12 -15.76
C ASP A 58 -4.13 3.92 -16.74
N ALA A 59 -4.04 2.67 -16.25
CA ALA A 59 -4.16 1.48 -17.09
C ALA A 59 -5.54 1.35 -17.75
N VAL A 60 -6.62 1.59 -17.00
CA VAL A 60 -7.99 1.57 -17.54
C VAL A 60 -8.19 2.68 -18.57
N THR A 61 -7.70 3.88 -18.30
CA THR A 61 -7.78 5.01 -19.24
C THR A 61 -7.03 4.72 -20.54
N ASN A 62 -5.81 4.17 -20.44
CA ASN A 62 -5.01 3.78 -21.60
C ASN A 62 -5.65 2.65 -22.39
N ALA A 63 -6.27 1.68 -21.72
CA ALA A 63 -6.99 0.59 -22.37
C ALA A 63 -8.26 1.07 -23.10
N PHE A 64 -8.97 2.08 -22.57
CA PHE A 64 -10.05 2.74 -23.30
C PHE A 64 -9.55 3.50 -24.52
N ALA A 65 -8.42 4.22 -24.41
CA ALA A 65 -7.80 4.88 -25.55
C ALA A 65 -7.36 3.88 -26.65
N ALA A 66 -6.79 2.73 -26.26
CA ALA A 66 -6.44 1.64 -27.17
C ALA A 66 -7.67 1.01 -27.83
N SER A 67 -8.74 0.83 -27.06
CA SER A 67 -10.03 0.32 -27.54
C SER A 67 -10.63 1.18 -28.65
N ASN A 68 -10.49 2.51 -28.60
CA ASN A 68 -10.93 3.41 -29.68
C ASN A 68 -10.21 3.12 -31.03
N ASN A 69 -9.05 2.49 -30.98
CA ASN A 69 -8.29 2.02 -32.14
C ASN A 69 -8.53 0.53 -32.44
N ASN A 70 -9.64 -0.02 -31.94
CA ASN A 70 -10.03 -1.43 -32.08
C ASN A 70 -9.02 -2.43 -31.47
N VAL A 71 -8.22 -1.99 -30.50
CA VAL A 71 -7.28 -2.84 -29.77
C VAL A 71 -7.96 -3.38 -28.50
N THR A 72 -7.88 -4.68 -28.29
CA THR A 72 -8.39 -5.32 -27.07
C THR A 72 -7.25 -5.39 -26.04
N THR A 73 -7.50 -4.88 -24.83
CA THR A 73 -6.49 -4.80 -23.76
C THR A 73 -6.97 -5.57 -22.54
N ASP A 74 -6.11 -6.43 -22.00
CA ASP A 74 -6.32 -7.07 -20.70
C ASP A 74 -5.71 -6.19 -19.59
N ILE A 75 -6.55 -5.73 -18.67
CA ILE A 75 -6.16 -4.79 -17.62
C ILE A 75 -5.26 -5.47 -16.59
N TYR A 76 -5.53 -6.72 -16.23
CA TYR A 76 -4.74 -7.45 -15.24
C TYR A 76 -3.36 -7.80 -15.78
N ASN A 77 -3.26 -8.18 -17.04
CA ASN A 77 -1.97 -8.39 -17.69
C ASN A 77 -1.17 -7.08 -17.76
N THR A 78 -1.83 -5.95 -18.01
CA THR A 78 -1.15 -4.64 -18.04
C THR A 78 -0.64 -4.22 -16.66
N LEU A 79 -1.45 -4.40 -15.62
CA LEU A 79 -1.12 -3.98 -14.25
C LEU A 79 -0.16 -4.93 -13.54
N ASN A 80 -0.35 -6.23 -13.75
CA ASN A 80 0.38 -7.25 -13.03
C ASN A 80 1.50 -7.89 -13.87
N GLY A 81 1.48 -7.77 -15.20
CA GLY A 81 2.37 -8.47 -16.12
C GLY A 81 1.88 -9.88 -16.50
N ALA A 82 2.27 -10.35 -17.69
CA ALA A 82 1.75 -11.58 -18.32
C ALA A 82 2.04 -12.87 -17.56
N SER A 83 2.95 -12.83 -16.59
CA SER A 83 3.35 -13.96 -15.74
C SER A 83 3.03 -13.74 -14.27
N ALA A 84 2.39 -12.62 -13.93
CA ALA A 84 2.33 -12.14 -12.57
C ALA A 84 0.91 -11.75 -12.17
N HIS A 85 -0.12 -12.43 -12.68
CA HIS A 85 -1.39 -12.48 -11.96
C HIS A 85 -1.05 -12.87 -10.51
N ASP A 86 -1.27 -11.96 -9.55
CA ASP A 86 -0.95 -12.09 -8.11
C ASP A 86 0.40 -11.49 -7.63
N VAL A 87 0.72 -10.24 -8.00
CA VAL A 87 1.81 -9.47 -7.34
C VAL A 87 1.43 -9.09 -5.90
N ALA A 88 2.26 -9.53 -4.95
CA ALA A 88 2.03 -9.52 -3.51
C ALA A 88 1.48 -8.23 -2.86
N ASP A 89 0.91 -8.45 -1.67
CA ASP A 89 0.12 -7.56 -0.84
C ASP A 89 0.73 -6.16 -0.66
N PRO A 90 0.01 -5.07 -1.01
CA PRO A 90 0.53 -3.72 -0.90
C PRO A 90 0.61 -3.19 0.54
N VAL A 91 0.02 -3.88 1.52
CA VAL A 91 -0.19 -3.35 2.87
C VAL A 91 0.34 -4.27 3.98
N TYR A 92 0.15 -5.58 3.92
CA TYR A 92 0.47 -6.49 5.04
C TYR A 92 1.44 -7.62 4.70
N GLY A 93 1.90 -7.74 3.45
CA GLY A 93 2.92 -8.70 3.08
C GLY A 93 2.52 -10.16 3.34
N SER A 94 1.42 -10.63 2.75
CA SER A 94 1.29 -12.08 2.46
C SER A 94 0.42 -12.34 1.22
N GLY A 95 1.07 -12.71 0.11
CA GLY A 95 0.51 -13.60 -0.91
C GLY A 95 -0.78 -13.21 -1.63
N THR A 96 -1.18 -11.93 -1.64
CA THR A 96 -2.35 -11.48 -2.41
C THR A 96 -2.04 -10.37 -3.42
N PRO A 97 -2.63 -10.39 -4.63
CA PRO A 97 -2.49 -9.33 -5.65
C PRO A 97 -2.78 -7.93 -5.13
N ALA A 98 -1.99 -6.94 -5.54
CA ALA A 98 -2.34 -5.51 -5.41
C ALA A 98 -3.56 -5.12 -6.26
N PHE A 99 -3.80 -5.82 -7.38
CA PHE A 99 -4.88 -5.57 -8.34
C PHE A 99 -5.71 -6.83 -8.57
N VAL A 100 -7.01 -6.77 -8.28
CA VAL A 100 -7.93 -7.91 -8.37
C VAL A 100 -9.20 -7.60 -9.14
N ALA A 101 -9.81 -8.66 -9.67
CA ALA A 101 -11.13 -8.56 -10.27
C ALA A 101 -12.22 -8.33 -9.25
N LYS A 102 -13.05 -7.30 -9.48
CA LYS A 102 -14.32 -7.11 -8.78
C LYS A 102 -15.33 -8.14 -9.31
N THR A 103 -15.23 -9.39 -8.88
CA THR A 103 -16.28 -10.38 -9.11
C THR A 103 -17.31 -10.28 -7.98
N GLY A 104 -18.44 -9.62 -8.23
CA GLY A 104 -19.68 -9.64 -7.42
C GLY A 104 -19.54 -9.42 -5.90
N VAL A 105 -19.02 -10.42 -5.18
CA VAL A 105 -18.94 -10.59 -3.71
C VAL A 105 -17.49 -10.58 -3.19
N GLN A 106 -16.46 -10.37 -4.01
CA GLN A 106 -15.11 -10.20 -3.47
C GLN A 106 -14.95 -8.82 -2.84
N THR A 107 -15.10 -8.76 -1.52
CA THR A 107 -14.51 -7.69 -0.71
C THR A 107 -13.00 -7.94 -0.69
N GLY A 108 -12.25 -7.23 -1.53
CA GLY A 108 -10.79 -7.34 -1.54
C GLY A 108 -10.21 -7.17 -0.13
N GLN A 109 -8.99 -7.62 0.10
CA GLN A 109 -8.29 -7.37 1.35
C GLN A 109 -7.92 -5.88 1.49
N CYS A 110 -7.54 -5.49 2.70
CA CYS A 110 -7.18 -4.10 2.99
C CYS A 110 -6.11 -3.59 2.02
N GLY A 111 -6.42 -2.49 1.32
CA GLY A 111 -5.52 -1.84 0.38
C GLY A 111 -5.44 -2.45 -1.02
N GLN A 112 -6.22 -3.48 -1.31
CA GLN A 112 -6.33 -4.01 -2.67
C GLN A 112 -7.12 -3.07 -3.57
N VAL A 113 -6.67 -2.94 -4.81
CA VAL A 113 -7.37 -2.21 -5.87
C VAL A 113 -8.20 -3.21 -6.68
N LEU A 114 -9.51 -3.03 -6.66
CA LEU A 114 -10.48 -3.84 -7.38
C LEU A 114 -10.88 -3.11 -8.67
N VAL A 115 -10.78 -3.82 -9.79
CA VAL A 115 -11.21 -3.34 -11.12
C VAL A 115 -12.36 -4.21 -11.60
N ASP A 116 -13.45 -3.65 -12.10
CA ASP A 116 -14.64 -4.45 -12.47
C ASP A 116 -14.64 -5.01 -13.90
N ALA A 117 -13.61 -4.69 -14.70
CA ALA A 117 -13.42 -5.26 -16.02
C ALA A 117 -12.04 -5.92 -16.15
N ALA A 118 -12.02 -7.14 -16.68
CA ALA A 118 -10.78 -7.84 -17.03
C ALA A 118 -10.22 -7.40 -18.38
N THR A 119 -11.10 -7.14 -19.35
CA THR A 119 -10.71 -6.84 -20.72
C THR A 119 -11.53 -5.66 -21.24
N ILE A 120 -10.87 -4.70 -21.86
CA ILE A 120 -11.49 -3.56 -22.53
C ILE A 120 -11.29 -3.71 -24.04
N SER A 121 -12.36 -3.53 -24.81
CA SER A 121 -12.37 -3.58 -26.27
C SER A 121 -13.45 -2.64 -26.81
N GLN A 122 -13.45 -2.38 -28.13
CA GLN A 122 -14.40 -1.44 -28.72
C GLN A 122 -15.87 -1.88 -28.59
N ALA A 123 -16.11 -3.20 -28.58
CA ALA A 123 -17.41 -3.80 -28.31
C ALA A 123 -17.65 -4.11 -26.81
N GLY A 124 -16.62 -3.86 -25.98
CA GLY A 124 -16.56 -4.23 -24.57
C GLY A 124 -17.24 -3.22 -23.65
N PRO A 125 -16.92 -3.27 -22.34
CA PRO A 125 -17.59 -2.44 -21.34
C PRO A 125 -17.39 -0.95 -21.65
N GLN A 126 -18.47 -0.17 -21.62
CA GLN A 126 -18.42 1.28 -21.87
C GLN A 126 -18.00 2.10 -20.63
N GLN A 127 -17.94 1.44 -19.48
CA GLN A 127 -17.50 2.00 -18.21
C GLN A 127 -16.80 0.92 -17.38
N VAL A 128 -15.83 1.34 -16.58
CA VAL A 128 -15.11 0.49 -15.62
C VAL A 128 -15.06 1.20 -14.29
N THR A 129 -15.36 0.48 -13.21
CA THR A 129 -15.21 0.96 -11.85
C THR A 129 -13.91 0.43 -11.25
N VAL A 130 -13.12 1.35 -10.68
CA VAL A 130 -11.91 1.07 -9.90
C VAL A 130 -12.18 1.49 -8.46
N MET A 131 -11.96 0.60 -7.51
CA MET A 131 -12.15 0.89 -6.08
C MET A 131 -11.02 0.29 -5.25
N VAL A 132 -10.76 0.88 -4.10
CA VAL A 132 -9.83 0.37 -3.08
C VAL A 132 -10.65 -0.30 -1.99
N SER A 133 -10.36 -1.56 -1.68
CA SER A 133 -10.99 -2.20 -0.53
C SER A 133 -10.34 -1.74 0.77
N ILE A 134 -11.18 -1.35 1.72
CA ILE A 134 -10.80 -1.11 3.12
C ILE A 134 -11.21 -2.28 4.03
N THR A 135 -11.65 -3.39 3.45
CA THR A 135 -12.13 -4.55 4.21
C THR A 135 -10.97 -5.21 4.95
N GLY A 136 -11.14 -5.45 6.25
CA GLY A 136 -10.10 -6.07 7.08
C GLY A 136 -8.93 -5.15 7.42
N CYS A 137 -9.01 -3.85 7.16
CA CYS A 137 -8.03 -2.90 7.67
C CYS A 137 -8.11 -2.81 9.20
N THR A 138 -6.97 -2.91 9.87
CA THR A 138 -6.85 -2.72 11.32
C THR A 138 -6.34 -1.32 11.65
N GLY A 139 -6.56 -0.86 12.89
CA GLY A 139 -6.08 0.44 13.34
C GLY A 139 -6.71 1.61 12.58
N ASN A 140 -5.92 2.65 12.31
CA ASN A 140 -6.39 3.84 11.58
C ASN A 140 -6.20 3.73 10.07
N LEU A 141 -5.79 2.55 9.58
CA LEU A 141 -5.36 2.40 8.20
C LEU A 141 -6.48 2.63 7.18
N ALA A 142 -7.72 2.21 7.46
CA ALA A 142 -8.85 2.46 6.56
C ALA A 142 -9.05 3.97 6.32
N THR A 143 -8.99 4.75 7.40
CA THR A 143 -9.11 6.21 7.35
C THR A 143 -7.90 6.83 6.66
N ALA A 144 -6.69 6.34 6.93
CA ALA A 144 -5.47 6.80 6.26
C ALA A 144 -5.54 6.56 4.73
N ILE A 145 -6.01 5.39 4.29
CA ILE A 145 -6.23 5.05 2.88
C ILE A 145 -7.28 5.99 2.26
N ALA A 146 -8.43 6.18 2.91
CA ALA A 146 -9.48 7.07 2.40
C ALA A 146 -8.98 8.51 2.25
N ASN A 147 -8.22 9.01 3.23
CA ASN A 147 -7.62 10.33 3.19
C ASN A 147 -6.56 10.45 2.08
N ALA A 148 -5.71 9.43 1.92
CA ALA A 148 -4.70 9.40 0.86
C ALA A 148 -5.34 9.42 -0.54
N CYS A 149 -6.38 8.62 -0.75
CA CYS A 149 -7.12 8.62 -2.02
C CYS A 149 -7.81 9.97 -2.29
N SER A 150 -8.38 10.57 -1.24
CA SER A 150 -9.04 11.88 -1.34
C SER A 150 -8.05 13.01 -1.64
N ALA A 151 -6.83 12.95 -1.09
CA ALA A 151 -5.76 13.91 -1.38
C ALA A 151 -5.33 13.86 -2.85
N GLU A 152 -5.38 12.69 -3.48
CA GLU A 152 -5.14 12.49 -4.91
C GLU A 152 -6.33 12.90 -5.80
N GLY A 153 -7.46 13.33 -5.21
CA GLY A 153 -8.67 13.74 -5.92
C GLY A 153 -9.73 12.64 -6.11
N PHE A 154 -9.54 11.47 -5.50
CA PHE A 154 -10.42 10.30 -5.66
C PHE A 154 -11.28 10.04 -4.41
N ILE A 155 -12.23 10.94 -4.15
CA ILE A 155 -13.02 11.01 -2.90
C ILE A 155 -13.93 9.80 -2.62
N HIS A 156 -14.24 8.93 -3.59
CA HIS A 156 -14.98 7.67 -3.37
C HIS A 156 -14.21 6.41 -3.74
N ALA A 157 -12.88 6.49 -3.93
CA ALA A 157 -12.11 5.30 -4.26
C ALA A 157 -12.15 4.26 -3.15
N ALA A 158 -12.16 4.66 -1.88
CA ALA A 158 -12.20 3.75 -0.73
C ALA A 158 -13.63 3.38 -0.26
N THR A 159 -14.65 3.61 -1.08
CA THR A 159 -16.06 3.30 -0.77
C THR A 159 -16.61 2.27 -1.78
N PRO A 160 -17.81 1.68 -1.53
CA PRO A 160 -18.37 0.66 -2.42
C PRO A 160 -18.68 1.16 -3.84
N THR A 161 -18.80 2.48 -4.03
CA THR A 161 -19.09 3.12 -5.32
C THR A 161 -17.86 3.18 -6.22
N GLY A 162 -16.66 3.37 -5.66
CA GLY A 162 -15.43 3.48 -6.44
C GLY A 162 -15.38 4.69 -7.37
N VAL A 163 -14.33 4.76 -8.18
CA VAL A 163 -14.14 5.74 -9.25
C VAL A 163 -14.55 5.11 -10.58
N ILE A 164 -15.35 5.82 -11.38
CA ILE A 164 -15.86 5.32 -12.66
C ILE A 164 -15.10 5.99 -13.81
N ILE A 165 -14.51 5.18 -14.68
CA ILE A 165 -13.91 5.62 -15.95
C ILE A 165 -14.79 5.15 -17.09
N THR A 166 -15.15 6.06 -17.99
CA THR A 166 -15.92 5.74 -19.20
C THR A 166 -15.03 5.67 -20.44
N GLN A 167 -15.51 5.01 -21.49
CA GLN A 167 -14.82 4.92 -22.78
C GLN A 167 -14.46 6.29 -23.39
N ASN A 168 -15.22 7.32 -23.07
CA ASN A 168 -14.98 8.70 -23.52
C ASN A 168 -13.93 9.45 -22.68
N GLY A 169 -13.20 8.76 -21.80
CA GLY A 169 -12.16 9.34 -20.95
C GLY A 169 -12.67 10.17 -19.77
N LYS A 170 -14.00 10.24 -19.56
CA LYS A 170 -14.56 10.88 -18.36
C LYS A 170 -14.29 10.01 -17.14
N VAL A 171 -13.61 10.58 -16.15
CA VAL A 171 -13.43 10.03 -14.80
C VAL A 171 -14.44 10.70 -13.88
N THR A 172 -15.26 9.91 -13.21
CA THR A 172 -16.24 10.39 -12.23
C THR A 172 -15.86 9.84 -10.87
N PRO A 173 -15.70 10.69 -9.84
CA PRO A 173 -15.38 10.24 -8.50
C PRO A 173 -16.51 9.41 -7.92
#